data_AF-A0A952R101-F1
#
_entry.id   AF-A0A952R101-F1
#
_cell.length_a   1.000
_cell.length_b   1.000
_cell.length_c   1.000
_cell.angle_alpha   90.00
_cell.angle_beta   90.00
_cell.angle_gamma   90.00
#
_symmetry.space_group_name_H-M   'P 1'
#
loop_
_entity.id
_entity.type
_entity.pdbx_description
1 polymer ?
#
loop_
_entity_poly.entity_id
_entity_poly.type
_entity_poly.pdbx_seq_one_letter_code
_entity_poly.pdbx_strand_id
1 'polypeptide(L)'
;MDIPLVILAGAVILFFIILFSIIPVGLWISAIAAGVKVSLTSLVAMRLRRVPPHRIILPLIKADKAGINEVNQNQLEAHYLAGGNVDRVVDALIAADKARIALPFDRAAAIDLAGRDVLDAVRVSVNPRVIQTPNVSAVAKDGIELIATARITVRANLERLVGGAGEETIIARVGEGIVSSIGSTASHKHTLENPDIISKTVLSKGLDSGTAFEILSIDIADVNVGRNIGAQLQTDQAEADKRVAQAKAEERRAMAVAAEQENRAEVEAMRARVVEAEAEVPRAISEAFRQGHMGVMDYYGLQNLQSDTSMRGNIARAAGTEGDEG
;
A
#
# COMPACT_ATOMS: atom_id res chain seq x y z
N MET A 1 23.43 -58.21 -62.91
CA MET A 1 22.15 -57.89 -62.25
C MET A 1 21.37 -57.03 -63.22
N ASP A 2 20.17 -57.47 -63.60
CA ASP A 2 19.34 -56.74 -64.54
C ASP A 2 19.02 -55.35 -63.97
N ILE A 3 19.44 -54.30 -64.68
CA ILE A 3 19.13 -52.89 -64.34
C ILE A 3 17.65 -52.69 -63.96
N PRO A 4 16.65 -53.31 -64.64
CA PRO A 4 15.25 -53.23 -64.21
C PRO A 4 14.97 -53.89 -62.85
N LEU A 5 15.66 -54.98 -62.50
CA LEU A 5 15.53 -55.63 -61.19
C LEU A 5 16.08 -54.75 -60.06
N VAL A 6 17.19 -54.05 -60.31
CA VAL A 6 17.79 -53.10 -59.34
C VAL A 6 16.89 -51.87 -59.14
N ILE A 7 16.30 -51.34 -60.21
CA ILE A 7 15.35 -50.21 -60.13
C ILE A 7 14.07 -50.64 -59.38
N LEU A 8 13.54 -51.83 -59.68
CA LEU A 8 12.36 -52.36 -59.00
C LEU A 8 12.63 -52.62 -57.51
N ALA A 9 13.76 -53.23 -57.18
CA ALA A 9 14.17 -53.43 -55.79
C ALA A 9 14.36 -52.09 -55.04
N GLY A 10 14.97 -51.09 -55.69
CA GLY A 10 15.11 -49.74 -55.15
C GLY A 10 13.76 -49.05 -54.91
N ALA A 11 12.80 -49.18 -55.84
CA ALA A 11 11.46 -48.63 -55.71
C ALA A 11 10.66 -49.31 -54.58
N VAL A 12 10.80 -50.63 -54.42
CA VAL A 12 10.17 -51.38 -53.31
C VAL A 12 10.75 -50.96 -51.96
N ILE A 13 12.08 -50.84 -51.86
CA ILE A 13 12.73 -50.35 -50.63
C ILE A 13 12.27 -48.92 -50.30
N LEU A 14 12.24 -48.03 -51.30
CA LEU A 14 11.77 -46.65 -51.12
C LEU A 14 10.30 -46.60 -50.67
N PHE A 15 9.45 -47.45 -51.25
CA PHE A 15 8.05 -47.58 -50.84
C PHE A 15 7.93 -48.00 -49.37
N PHE A 16 8.70 -49.00 -48.93
CA PHE A 16 8.71 -49.41 -47.52
C PHE A 16 9.25 -48.30 -46.60
N ILE A 17 10.30 -47.58 -46.99
CA ILE A 17 10.82 -46.45 -46.20
C ILE A 17 9.74 -45.37 -46.02
N ILE A 18 9.01 -45.02 -47.09
CA ILE A 18 7.92 -44.04 -47.04
C ILE A 18 6.77 -44.57 -46.17
N LEU A 19 6.39 -45.84 -46.34
CA LEU A 19 5.31 -46.47 -45.58
C LEU A 19 5.61 -46.50 -44.07
N PHE A 20 6.80 -46.96 -43.69
CA PHE A 20 7.23 -46.99 -42.28
C PHE A 20 7.51 -45.60 -41.70
N SER A 21 7.82 -44.60 -42.54
CA SER A 21 7.94 -43.21 -42.10
C SER A 21 6.57 -42.60 -41.73
N ILE A 22 5.52 -42.98 -42.45
CA ILE A 22 4.14 -42.48 -42.25
C ILE A 22 3.44 -43.24 -41.11
N ILE A 23 3.58 -44.57 -41.05
CA ILE A 23 2.91 -45.43 -40.06
C ILE A 23 3.87 -45.70 -38.89
N PRO A 24 3.61 -45.20 -37.68
CA PRO A 24 4.47 -45.44 -36.52
C PRO A 24 4.23 -46.83 -35.94
N VAL A 25 4.65 -47.88 -36.68
CA VAL A 25 4.44 -49.29 -36.30
C VAL A 25 5.12 -49.61 -34.96
N GLY A 26 6.29 -49.04 -34.68
CA GLY A 26 6.96 -49.21 -33.38
C GLY A 26 6.13 -48.73 -32.19
N LEU A 27 5.48 -47.57 -32.31
CA LEU A 27 4.62 -47.02 -31.25
C LEU A 27 3.37 -47.89 -31.05
N TRP A 28 2.83 -48.44 -32.13
CA TRP A 28 1.70 -49.35 -32.08
C TRP A 28 2.03 -50.65 -31.34
N ILE A 29 3.19 -51.25 -31.65
CA ILE A 29 3.69 -52.43 -30.95
C ILE A 29 3.85 -52.14 -29.45
N SER A 30 4.44 -50.98 -29.10
CA SER A 30 4.58 -50.57 -27.69
C SER A 30 3.24 -50.41 -26.98
N ALA A 31 2.23 -49.84 -27.65
CA ALA A 31 0.89 -49.69 -27.07
C ALA A 31 0.21 -51.05 -26.80
N ILE A 32 0.28 -51.97 -27.76
CA ILE A 32 -0.27 -53.33 -27.60
C ILE A 32 0.48 -54.11 -26.52
N ALA A 33 1.81 -54.04 -26.49
CA ALA A 33 2.61 -54.67 -25.45
C ALA A 33 2.28 -54.10 -24.05
N ALA A 34 1.90 -52.83 -23.98
CA ALA A 34 1.40 -52.21 -22.76
C ALA A 34 -0.06 -52.57 -22.43
N GLY A 35 -0.80 -53.26 -23.29
CA GLY A 35 -2.20 -53.61 -23.08
C GLY A 35 -3.21 -52.55 -23.54
N VAL A 36 -2.74 -51.45 -24.14
CA VAL A 36 -3.58 -50.35 -24.60
C VAL A 36 -4.08 -50.64 -26.02
N LYS A 37 -5.41 -50.67 -26.20
CA LYS A 37 -6.04 -50.96 -27.49
C LYS A 37 -5.98 -49.72 -28.41
N VAL A 38 -4.96 -49.68 -29.28
CA VAL A 38 -4.80 -48.62 -30.30
C VAL A 38 -4.83 -49.24 -31.69
N SER A 39 -5.65 -48.68 -32.59
CA SER A 39 -5.73 -49.13 -33.98
C SER A 39 -4.64 -48.51 -34.86
N LEU A 40 -4.15 -49.23 -35.88
CA LEU A 40 -3.23 -48.65 -36.86
C LEU A 40 -3.86 -47.45 -37.59
N THR A 41 -5.16 -47.53 -37.86
CA THR A 41 -5.94 -46.49 -38.52
C THR A 41 -6.01 -45.21 -37.68
N SER A 42 -6.13 -45.31 -36.35
CA SER A 42 -6.13 -44.12 -35.48
C SER A 42 -4.79 -43.40 -35.48
N LEU A 43 -3.66 -44.12 -35.51
CA LEU A 43 -2.32 -43.53 -35.60
C LEU A 43 -2.10 -42.76 -36.91
N VAL A 44 -2.61 -43.30 -38.02
CA VAL A 44 -2.60 -42.61 -39.32
C VAL A 44 -3.52 -41.39 -39.29
N ALA A 45 -4.72 -41.53 -38.72
CA ALA A 45 -5.69 -40.44 -38.57
C ALA A 45 -5.17 -39.29 -37.69
N MET A 46 -4.37 -39.57 -36.65
CA MET A 46 -3.69 -38.55 -35.84
C MET A 46 -2.74 -37.71 -36.69
N ARG A 47 -1.90 -38.36 -37.52
CA ARG A 47 -0.98 -37.65 -38.43
C ARG A 47 -1.72 -36.79 -39.45
N LEU A 48 -2.83 -37.28 -40.00
CA LEU A 48 -3.67 -36.50 -40.92
C LEU A 48 -4.23 -35.24 -40.25
N ARG A 49 -4.60 -35.33 -38.96
CA ARG A 49 -5.05 -34.21 -38.12
C ARG A 49 -3.90 -33.35 -37.57
N ARG A 50 -2.66 -33.58 -38.01
CA ARG A 50 -1.43 -32.90 -37.54
C ARG A 50 -1.16 -33.07 -36.03
N VAL A 51 -1.65 -34.14 -35.42
CA VAL A 51 -1.36 -34.51 -34.04
C VAL A 51 -0.22 -35.54 -34.02
N PRO A 52 0.92 -35.28 -33.33
CA PRO A 52 2.01 -36.24 -33.24
C PRO A 52 1.59 -37.46 -32.40
N PRO A 53 1.53 -38.69 -32.96
CA PRO A 53 0.98 -39.84 -32.23
C PRO A 53 1.73 -40.17 -30.95
N HIS A 54 3.04 -39.94 -30.92
CA HIS A 54 3.89 -40.20 -29.76
C HIS A 54 3.48 -39.38 -28.53
N ARG A 55 3.02 -38.13 -28.72
CA ARG A 55 2.60 -37.24 -27.62
C ARG A 55 1.24 -37.60 -27.02
N ILE A 56 0.49 -38.49 -27.67
CA ILE A 56 -0.82 -38.94 -27.20
C ILE A 56 -0.72 -40.35 -26.62
N ILE A 57 -0.11 -41.26 -27.37
CA ILE A 57 -0.07 -42.68 -27.00
C ILE A 57 0.84 -42.94 -25.81
N LEU A 58 1.98 -42.24 -25.67
CA LEU A 58 2.83 -42.45 -24.49
C LEU A 58 2.13 -42.01 -23.19
N PRO A 59 1.53 -40.81 -23.09
CA PRO A 59 0.71 -40.47 -21.92
C PRO A 59 -0.46 -41.43 -21.72
N LEU A 60 -1.12 -41.90 -22.78
CA LEU A 60 -2.19 -42.89 -22.66
C LEU A 60 -1.71 -44.21 -22.04
N ILE A 61 -0.53 -44.70 -22.46
CA ILE A 61 0.12 -45.87 -21.85
C ILE A 61 0.44 -45.63 -20.38
N LYS A 62 0.98 -44.45 -20.03
CA LYS A 62 1.24 -44.08 -18.64
C LYS A 62 -0.05 -44.12 -17.79
N ALA A 63 -1.13 -43.54 -18.30
CA ALA A 63 -2.42 -43.49 -17.61
C ALA A 63 -3.00 -44.89 -17.38
N ASP A 64 -3.05 -45.73 -18.41
CA ASP A 64 -3.55 -47.12 -18.34
C ASP A 64 -2.72 -47.96 -17.35
N LYS A 65 -1.38 -47.87 -17.42
CA LYS A 65 -0.49 -48.57 -16.47
C LYS A 65 -0.60 -48.06 -15.04
N ALA A 66 -0.98 -46.80 -14.84
CA ALA A 66 -1.21 -46.23 -13.51
C ALA A 66 -2.58 -46.61 -12.92
N GLY A 67 -3.46 -47.24 -13.72
CA GLY A 67 -4.84 -47.61 -13.35
C GLY A 67 -5.88 -46.55 -13.67
N ILE A 68 -5.52 -45.50 -14.42
CA ILE A 68 -6.42 -44.39 -14.77
C ILE A 68 -7.12 -44.71 -16.09
N ASN A 69 -8.20 -45.48 -16.00
CA ASN A 69 -8.96 -45.97 -17.16
C ASN A 69 -9.99 -44.96 -17.68
N GLU A 70 -10.19 -43.84 -16.99
CA GLU A 70 -11.18 -42.81 -17.36
C GLU A 70 -10.69 -41.92 -18.53
N VAL A 71 -9.41 -42.01 -18.89
CA VAL A 71 -8.79 -41.18 -19.92
C VAL A 71 -8.87 -41.86 -21.28
N ASN A 72 -9.57 -41.22 -22.22
CA ASN A 72 -9.69 -41.71 -23.59
C ASN A 72 -8.68 -41.08 -24.55
N GLN A 73 -8.30 -41.82 -25.61
CA GLN A 73 -7.44 -41.32 -26.69
C GLN A 73 -8.00 -40.01 -27.30
N ASN A 74 -9.30 -39.94 -27.56
CA ASN A 74 -9.94 -38.77 -28.15
C ASN A 74 -9.87 -37.53 -27.25
N GLN A 75 -9.95 -37.70 -25.92
CA GLN A 75 -9.84 -36.61 -24.96
C GLN A 75 -8.43 -36.01 -24.95
N LEU A 76 -7.40 -36.87 -24.97
CA LEU A 76 -6.01 -36.45 -25.04
C LEU A 76 -5.70 -35.73 -26.37
N GLU A 77 -6.22 -36.24 -27.49
CA GLU A 77 -6.11 -35.56 -28.78
C GLU A 77 -6.81 -34.20 -28.81
N ALA A 78 -8.03 -34.11 -28.26
CA ALA A 78 -8.79 -32.87 -28.18
C ALA A 78 -8.05 -31.82 -27.33
N HIS A 79 -7.50 -32.23 -26.18
CA HIS A 79 -6.70 -31.36 -25.33
C HIS A 79 -5.43 -30.86 -26.03
N TYR A 80 -4.73 -31.73 -26.75
CA TYR A 80 -3.56 -31.35 -27.54
C TYR A 80 -3.91 -30.34 -28.64
N LEU A 81 -5.02 -30.57 -29.35
CA LEU A 81 -5.51 -29.65 -30.40
C LEU A 81 -5.97 -28.30 -29.83
N ALA A 82 -6.45 -28.27 -28.59
CA ALA A 82 -6.76 -27.04 -27.86
C ALA A 82 -5.49 -26.28 -27.40
N GLY A 83 -4.30 -26.83 -27.62
CA GLY A 83 -3.02 -26.21 -27.25
C GLY A 83 -2.50 -26.59 -25.87
N GLY A 84 -3.14 -27.57 -25.20
CA GLY A 84 -2.74 -28.05 -23.88
C GLY A 84 -1.59 -29.04 -23.89
N ASN A 85 -0.99 -29.24 -22.71
CA ASN A 85 0.06 -30.21 -22.45
C ASN A 85 -0.51 -31.52 -21.89
N VAL A 86 -0.63 -32.51 -22.78
CA VAL A 86 -1.16 -33.86 -22.46
C VAL A 86 -0.33 -34.59 -21.41
N ASP A 87 1.01 -34.49 -21.47
CA ASP A 87 1.90 -35.23 -20.56
C ASP A 87 1.77 -34.71 -19.13
N ARG A 88 1.73 -33.37 -18.97
CA ARG A 88 1.52 -32.73 -17.66
C ARG A 88 0.17 -33.11 -17.04
N VAL A 89 -0.91 -33.11 -17.84
CA VAL A 89 -2.25 -33.48 -17.36
C VAL A 89 -2.27 -34.93 -16.90
N VAL A 90 -1.72 -35.86 -17.67
CA VAL A 90 -1.67 -37.27 -17.28
C VAL A 90 -0.83 -37.48 -16.01
N ASP A 91 0.36 -36.87 -15.94
CA ASP A 91 1.21 -36.98 -14.74
C ASP A 91 0.49 -36.39 -13.50
N ALA A 92 -0.29 -35.32 -13.65
CA ALA A 92 -1.10 -34.74 -12.58
C ALA A 92 -2.24 -35.68 -12.14
N LEU A 93 -2.94 -36.33 -13.09
CA LEU A 93 -3.97 -37.32 -12.79
C LEU A 93 -3.40 -38.52 -12.03
N ILE A 94 -2.23 -39.01 -12.43
CA ILE A 94 -1.50 -40.09 -11.74
C ILE A 94 -1.16 -39.67 -10.31
N ALA A 95 -0.62 -38.45 -10.13
CA ALA A 95 -0.31 -37.94 -8.80
C ALA A 95 -1.57 -37.80 -7.93
N ALA A 96 -2.68 -37.34 -8.50
CA ALA A 96 -3.95 -37.16 -7.79
C ALA A 96 -4.54 -38.51 -7.36
N ASP A 97 -4.56 -39.51 -8.24
CA ASP A 97 -5.02 -40.88 -7.95
C ASP A 97 -4.23 -41.50 -6.79
N LYS A 98 -2.89 -41.43 -6.83
CA LYS A 98 -2.03 -41.97 -5.76
C LYS A 98 -2.21 -41.24 -4.43
N ALA A 99 -2.59 -39.96 -4.48
CA ALA A 99 -2.95 -39.19 -3.30
C ALA A 99 -4.41 -39.35 -2.86
N ARG A 100 -5.22 -40.16 -3.56
CA ARG A 100 -6.68 -40.32 -3.34
C ARG A 100 -7.45 -39.00 -3.45
N ILE A 101 -7.03 -38.13 -4.36
CA ILE A 101 -7.70 -36.87 -4.68
C ILE A 101 -8.52 -37.06 -5.95
N ALA A 102 -9.82 -36.75 -5.88
CA ALA A 102 -10.70 -36.80 -7.05
C ALA A 102 -10.41 -35.64 -8.00
N LEU A 103 -9.72 -35.92 -9.11
CA LEU A 103 -9.42 -34.96 -10.16
C LEU A 103 -9.89 -35.52 -11.51
N PRO A 104 -11.07 -35.13 -12.03
CA PRO A 104 -11.53 -35.59 -13.33
C PRO A 104 -10.69 -34.96 -14.45
N PHE A 105 -10.57 -35.68 -15.58
CA PHE A 105 -9.80 -35.23 -16.75
C PHE A 105 -10.19 -33.83 -17.22
N ASP A 106 -11.49 -33.54 -17.32
CA ASP A 106 -11.98 -32.25 -17.82
C ASP A 106 -11.52 -31.07 -16.94
N ARG A 107 -11.42 -31.29 -15.62
CA ARG A 107 -10.92 -30.28 -14.67
C ARG A 107 -9.41 -30.09 -14.80
N ALA A 108 -8.66 -31.19 -14.91
CA ALA A 108 -7.21 -31.13 -15.14
C ALA A 108 -6.89 -30.41 -16.46
N ALA A 109 -7.65 -30.71 -17.53
CA ALA A 109 -7.55 -30.03 -18.81
C ALA A 109 -7.88 -28.53 -18.70
N ALA A 110 -8.96 -28.17 -17.99
CA ALA A 110 -9.33 -26.77 -17.78
C ALA A 110 -8.24 -25.97 -17.04
N ILE A 111 -7.58 -26.57 -16.04
CA ILE A 111 -6.47 -25.95 -15.31
C ILE A 111 -5.28 -25.68 -16.24
N ASP A 112 -4.90 -26.68 -17.05
CA ASP A 112 -3.77 -26.55 -17.98
C ASP A 112 -4.05 -25.52 -19.08
N LEU A 113 -5.27 -25.49 -19.64
CA LEU A 113 -5.70 -24.49 -20.62
C LEU A 113 -5.79 -23.08 -20.04
N ALA A 114 -6.06 -22.95 -18.73
CA ALA A 114 -5.99 -21.67 -18.02
C ALA A 114 -4.55 -21.18 -17.80
N GLY A 115 -3.54 -21.92 -18.28
CA GLY A 115 -2.12 -21.57 -18.16
C GLY A 115 -1.53 -21.85 -16.78
N ARG A 116 -2.22 -22.62 -15.93
CA ARG A 116 -1.72 -23.03 -14.61
C ARG A 116 -1.09 -24.42 -14.68
N ASP A 117 -0.07 -24.66 -13.84
CA ASP A 117 0.54 -25.98 -13.76
C ASP A 117 -0.31 -26.92 -12.88
N VAL A 118 -1.04 -27.83 -13.53
CA VAL A 118 -1.89 -28.83 -12.86
C VAL A 118 -1.09 -29.73 -11.93
N LEU A 119 0.12 -30.13 -12.34
CA LEU A 119 0.95 -31.06 -11.60
C LEU A 119 1.48 -30.39 -10.32
N ASP A 120 1.92 -29.13 -10.41
CA ASP A 120 2.28 -28.37 -9.21
C ASP A 120 1.08 -28.20 -8.27
N ALA A 121 -0.11 -27.89 -8.81
CA ALA A 121 -1.31 -27.75 -8.00
C ALA A 121 -1.67 -29.03 -7.24
N VAL A 122 -1.59 -30.20 -7.88
CA VAL A 122 -1.80 -31.49 -7.19
C VAL A 122 -0.74 -31.71 -6.12
N ARG A 123 0.54 -31.45 -6.42
CA ARG A 123 1.64 -31.60 -5.45
C ARG A 123 1.44 -30.72 -4.22
N VAL A 124 1.04 -29.46 -4.42
CA VAL A 124 0.76 -28.50 -3.34
C VAL A 124 -0.52 -28.85 -2.58
N SER A 125 -1.45 -29.55 -3.22
CA SER A 125 -2.62 -30.11 -2.55
C SER A 125 -2.24 -31.23 -1.57
N VAL A 126 -1.29 -32.09 -1.96
CA VAL A 126 -0.79 -33.20 -1.14
C VAL A 126 0.18 -32.74 -0.06
N ASN A 127 1.14 -31.90 -0.44
CA ASN A 127 2.16 -31.36 0.44
C ASN A 127 2.05 -29.83 0.47
N PRO A 128 1.41 -29.27 1.52
CA PRO A 128 1.27 -27.83 1.67
C PRO A 128 2.63 -27.11 1.63
N ARG A 129 2.64 -25.89 1.08
CA ARG A 129 3.83 -25.04 1.08
C ARG A 129 3.64 -23.83 2.00
N VAL A 130 4.76 -23.34 2.52
CA VAL A 130 4.80 -22.16 3.40
C VAL A 130 5.17 -20.93 2.57
N ILE A 131 4.35 -19.90 2.68
CA ILE A 131 4.54 -18.60 2.04
C ILE A 131 4.77 -17.57 3.14
N GLN A 132 5.79 -16.73 3.01
CA GLN A 132 6.07 -15.68 3.99
C GLN A 132 5.54 -14.33 3.50
N THR A 133 4.88 -13.58 4.37
CA THR A 133 4.45 -12.21 4.07
C THR A 133 5.64 -11.25 4.11
N PRO A 134 5.60 -10.13 3.37
CA PRO A 134 6.51 -9.02 3.64
C PRO A 134 6.28 -8.46 5.05
N ASN A 135 7.19 -7.58 5.49
CA ASN A 135 7.05 -6.86 6.76
C ASN A 135 5.79 -5.98 6.73
N VAL A 136 4.83 -6.30 7.61
CA VAL A 136 3.59 -5.54 7.76
C VAL A 136 3.73 -4.62 8.97
N SER A 137 3.67 -3.30 8.74
CA SER A 137 3.69 -2.30 9.82
C SER A 137 2.25 -1.86 10.17
N ALA A 138 1.96 -1.79 11.47
CA ALA A 138 0.69 -1.31 11.99
C ALA A 138 0.88 -0.63 13.35
N VAL A 139 0.03 0.35 13.69
CA VAL A 139 0.11 1.12 14.93
C VAL A 139 -1.00 0.67 15.88
N ALA A 140 -0.66 0.30 17.10
CA ALA A 140 -1.62 -0.01 18.16
C ALA A 140 -2.27 1.27 18.73
N LYS A 141 -3.37 1.14 19.49
CA LYS A 141 -4.10 2.30 20.03
C LYS A 141 -3.29 3.16 21.00
N ASP A 142 -2.23 2.62 21.58
CA ASP A 142 -1.28 3.36 22.42
C ASP A 142 -0.22 4.13 21.60
N GLY A 143 -0.32 4.14 20.27
CA GLY A 143 0.52 4.92 19.38
C GLY A 143 1.88 4.28 19.07
N ILE A 144 2.09 3.01 19.42
CA ILE A 144 3.35 2.30 19.16
C ILE A 144 3.21 1.44 17.90
N GLU A 145 4.18 1.59 17.00
CA GLU A 145 4.30 0.82 15.76
C GLU A 145 4.79 -0.60 16.08
N LEU A 146 4.12 -1.59 15.50
CA LEU A 146 4.54 -2.98 15.49
C LEU A 146 4.77 -3.43 14.05
N ILE A 147 5.89 -4.12 13.82
CA ILE A 147 6.25 -4.70 12.54
C ILE A 147 6.14 -6.22 12.69
N ALA A 148 5.17 -6.81 11.99
CA ALA A 148 4.91 -8.24 12.06
C ALA A 148 5.20 -8.92 10.72
N THR A 149 5.67 -10.16 10.78
CA THR A 149 5.76 -11.07 9.63
C THR A 149 5.00 -12.34 9.92
N ALA A 150 4.33 -12.91 8.92
CA ALA A 150 3.58 -14.15 9.05
C ALA A 150 4.06 -15.19 8.05
N ARG A 151 4.02 -16.46 8.47
CA ARG A 151 4.15 -17.65 7.63
C ARG A 151 2.77 -18.24 7.44
N ILE A 152 2.35 -18.35 6.19
CA ILE A 152 1.05 -18.85 5.78
C ILE A 152 1.27 -20.23 5.19
N THR A 153 0.71 -21.26 5.82
CA THR A 153 0.72 -22.62 5.27
C THR A 153 -0.50 -22.76 4.38
N VAL A 154 -0.27 -22.90 3.07
CA VAL A 154 -1.34 -23.01 2.08
C VAL A 154 -1.35 -24.36 1.38
N ARG A 155 -2.55 -24.82 1.06
CA ARG A 155 -2.83 -25.97 0.21
C ARG A 155 -3.55 -25.50 -1.05
N ALA A 156 -3.30 -26.11 -2.20
CA ALA A 156 -4.05 -25.79 -3.42
C ALA A 156 -5.47 -26.38 -3.36
N ASN A 157 -6.47 -25.55 -3.67
CA ASN A 157 -7.84 -25.99 -3.84
C ASN A 157 -8.11 -26.24 -5.32
N LEU A 158 -8.13 -27.52 -5.72
CA LEU A 158 -8.28 -27.92 -7.12
C LEU A 158 -9.63 -27.53 -7.74
N GLU A 159 -10.65 -27.26 -6.94
CA GLU A 159 -11.97 -26.86 -7.44
C GLU A 159 -12.01 -25.40 -7.87
N ARG A 160 -11.28 -24.54 -7.15
CA ARG A 160 -11.26 -23.08 -7.34
C ARG A 160 -9.99 -22.59 -8.06
N LEU A 161 -9.16 -23.50 -8.51
CA LEU A 161 -7.87 -23.17 -9.13
C LEU A 161 -8.04 -22.37 -10.44
N VAL A 162 -9.11 -22.64 -11.20
CA VAL A 162 -9.49 -21.88 -12.39
C VAL A 162 -10.38 -20.71 -11.97
N GLY A 163 -9.95 -19.48 -12.23
CA GLY A 163 -10.68 -18.25 -11.88
C GLY A 163 -10.52 -17.77 -10.43
N GLY A 164 -9.94 -18.59 -9.53
CA GLY A 164 -9.63 -18.18 -8.18
C GLY A 164 -8.44 -17.21 -8.10
N ALA A 165 -8.45 -16.37 -7.06
CA ALA A 165 -7.36 -15.44 -6.76
C ALA A 165 -6.07 -16.18 -6.36
N GLY A 166 -4.91 -15.61 -6.73
CA GLY A 166 -3.60 -16.21 -6.53
C GLY A 166 -3.00 -16.01 -5.13
N GLU A 167 -1.75 -16.44 -4.95
CA GLU A 167 -0.99 -16.31 -3.70
C GLU A 167 -0.84 -14.85 -3.26
N GLU A 168 -0.62 -13.92 -4.20
CA GLU A 168 -0.50 -12.48 -3.93
C GLU A 168 -1.72 -11.91 -3.21
N THR A 169 -2.93 -12.34 -3.60
CA THR A 169 -4.17 -11.88 -2.97
C THR A 169 -4.28 -12.40 -1.53
N ILE A 170 -3.81 -13.61 -1.27
CA ILE A 170 -3.78 -14.18 0.10
C ILE A 170 -2.80 -13.39 0.96
N ILE A 171 -1.60 -13.10 0.45
CA ILE A 171 -0.60 -12.29 1.17
C ILE A 171 -1.19 -10.92 1.52
N ALA A 172 -1.86 -10.25 0.57
CA ALA A 172 -2.47 -8.95 0.79
C ALA A 172 -3.59 -9.00 1.84
N ARG A 173 -4.50 -9.98 1.76
CA ARG A 173 -5.60 -10.16 2.71
C ARG A 173 -5.13 -10.51 4.11
N VAL A 174 -4.10 -11.37 4.22
CA VAL A 174 -3.46 -11.67 5.51
C VAL A 174 -2.79 -10.42 6.06
N GLY A 175 -2.11 -9.63 5.22
CA GLY A 175 -1.54 -8.34 5.61
C GLY A 175 -2.59 -7.37 6.15
N GLU A 176 -3.71 -7.21 5.46
CA GLU A 176 -4.86 -6.40 5.94
C GLU A 176 -5.38 -6.91 7.29
N GLY A 177 -5.52 -8.23 7.42
CA GLY A 177 -5.92 -8.87 8.66
C GLY A 177 -4.97 -8.55 9.82
N ILE A 178 -3.66 -8.63 9.60
CA ILE A 178 -2.62 -8.30 10.58
C ILE A 178 -2.72 -6.83 11.00
N VAL A 179 -2.83 -5.91 10.03
CA VAL A 179 -2.98 -4.47 10.29
C VAL A 179 -4.22 -4.20 11.14
N SER A 180 -5.35 -4.79 10.77
CA SER A 180 -6.62 -4.65 11.48
C SER A 180 -6.53 -5.20 12.91
N SER A 181 -5.85 -6.35 13.11
CA SER A 181 -5.69 -6.95 14.43
C SER A 181 -4.83 -6.08 15.35
N ILE A 182 -3.67 -5.62 14.88
CA ILE A 182 -2.77 -4.76 15.65
C ILE A 182 -3.46 -3.43 15.98
N GLY A 183 -4.09 -2.78 15.00
CA GLY A 183 -4.78 -1.50 15.20
C GLY A 183 -6.00 -1.58 16.13
N SER A 184 -6.59 -2.75 16.30
CA SER A 184 -7.72 -2.94 17.23
C SER A 184 -7.28 -3.08 18.69
N THR A 185 -5.99 -3.39 18.94
CA THR A 185 -5.46 -3.70 20.26
C THR A 185 -5.21 -2.44 21.08
N ALA A 186 -5.54 -2.49 22.38
CA ALA A 186 -5.41 -1.34 23.29
C ALA A 186 -3.94 -0.93 23.54
N SER A 187 -3.03 -1.90 23.64
CA SER A 187 -1.61 -1.65 23.81
C SER A 187 -0.75 -2.65 23.05
N HIS A 188 0.38 -2.18 22.50
CA HIS A 188 1.37 -3.03 21.83
C HIS A 188 1.85 -4.22 22.69
N LYS A 189 1.87 -4.06 24.03
CA LYS A 189 2.29 -5.12 24.97
C LYS A 189 1.42 -6.36 24.86
N HIS A 190 0.12 -6.20 24.69
CA HIS A 190 -0.80 -7.33 24.61
C HIS A 190 -0.52 -8.22 23.40
N THR A 191 -0.14 -7.60 22.27
CA THR A 191 0.26 -8.30 21.06
C THR A 191 1.62 -8.99 21.22
N LEU A 192 2.56 -8.39 21.95
CA LEU A 192 3.88 -8.99 22.22
C LEU A 192 3.81 -10.16 23.20
N GLU A 193 2.92 -10.08 24.19
CA GLU A 193 2.69 -11.15 25.17
C GLU A 193 2.07 -12.39 24.51
N ASN A 194 1.24 -12.20 23.49
CA ASN A 194 0.57 -13.30 22.80
C ASN A 194 0.35 -13.03 21.30
N PRO A 195 1.36 -13.25 20.44
CA PRO A 195 1.26 -13.01 18.99
C PRO A 195 0.16 -13.82 18.29
N ASP A 196 -0.26 -14.95 18.87
CA ASP A 196 -1.31 -15.82 18.33
C ASP A 196 -2.69 -15.15 18.26
N ILE A 197 -2.90 -14.05 18.98
CA ILE A 197 -4.16 -13.29 18.87
C ILE A 197 -4.33 -12.74 17.45
N ILE A 198 -3.22 -12.41 16.77
CA ILE A 198 -3.23 -11.93 15.39
C ILE A 198 -3.71 -13.07 14.49
N SER A 199 -3.05 -14.24 14.55
CA SER A 199 -3.40 -15.36 13.67
C SER A 199 -4.86 -15.81 13.84
N LYS A 200 -5.36 -15.89 15.07
CA LYS A 200 -6.77 -16.24 15.34
C LYS A 200 -7.76 -15.23 14.76
N THR A 201 -7.46 -13.93 14.91
CA THR A 201 -8.31 -12.85 14.39
C THR A 201 -8.28 -12.77 12.87
N VAL A 202 -7.14 -13.12 12.26
CA VAL A 202 -6.94 -13.15 10.81
C VAL A 202 -7.64 -14.37 10.19
N LEU A 203 -7.52 -15.55 10.80
CA LEU A 203 -8.17 -16.78 10.34
C LEU A 203 -9.71 -16.70 10.42
N SER A 204 -10.27 -16.02 11.43
CA SER A 204 -11.73 -15.91 11.59
C SER A 204 -12.44 -15.12 10.47
N LYS A 205 -11.70 -14.35 9.67
CA LYS A 205 -12.24 -13.54 8.57
C LYS A 205 -12.44 -14.30 7.26
N GLY A 206 -12.08 -15.59 7.17
CA GLY A 206 -12.31 -16.41 5.97
C GLY A 206 -11.57 -15.90 4.72
N LEU A 207 -10.27 -15.64 4.87
CA LEU A 207 -9.44 -14.95 3.87
C LEU A 207 -9.21 -15.75 2.57
N ASP A 208 -9.44 -17.05 2.62
CA ASP A 208 -9.31 -18.02 1.54
C ASP A 208 -10.55 -18.09 0.63
N SER A 209 -11.64 -17.41 1.00
CA SER A 209 -12.87 -17.34 0.20
C SER A 209 -12.60 -16.75 -1.19
N GLY A 210 -12.97 -17.50 -2.24
CA GLY A 210 -12.75 -17.12 -3.64
C GLY A 210 -11.29 -17.18 -4.11
N THR A 211 -10.40 -17.80 -3.35
CA THR A 211 -9.00 -17.98 -3.75
C THR A 211 -8.75 -19.40 -4.29
N ALA A 212 -7.65 -19.53 -5.04
CA ALA A 212 -7.17 -20.80 -5.58
C ALA A 212 -6.51 -21.70 -4.52
N PHE A 213 -6.38 -21.22 -3.28
CA PHE A 213 -5.74 -21.93 -2.18
C PHE A 213 -6.66 -21.98 -0.95
N GLU A 214 -6.36 -22.90 -0.07
CA GLU A 214 -6.97 -23.05 1.24
C GLU A 214 -5.88 -22.79 2.29
N ILE A 215 -6.19 -21.97 3.28
CA ILE A 215 -5.24 -21.61 4.34
C ILE A 215 -5.38 -22.64 5.46
N LEU A 216 -4.31 -23.39 5.73
CA LEU A 216 -4.27 -24.37 6.82
C LEU A 216 -3.89 -23.71 8.15
N SER A 217 -2.85 -22.88 8.12
CA SER A 217 -2.39 -22.13 9.29
C SER A 217 -1.83 -20.78 8.87
N ILE A 218 -1.92 -19.83 9.80
CA ILE A 218 -1.21 -18.56 9.74
C ILE A 218 -0.43 -18.46 11.04
N ASP A 219 0.88 -18.47 10.96
CA ASP A 219 1.78 -18.44 12.10
C ASP A 219 2.54 -17.11 12.07
N ILE A 220 2.55 -16.38 13.18
CA ILE A 220 3.33 -15.13 13.26
C ILE A 220 4.79 -15.50 13.45
N ALA A 221 5.62 -15.18 12.46
CA ALA A 221 7.03 -15.55 12.46
C ALA A 221 7.87 -14.62 13.33
N ASP A 222 7.52 -13.32 13.36
CA ASP A 222 8.23 -12.31 14.14
C ASP A 222 7.34 -11.09 14.38
N VAL A 223 7.50 -10.44 15.53
CA VAL A 223 6.83 -9.18 15.91
C VAL A 223 7.83 -8.27 16.60
N ASN A 224 8.19 -7.17 15.94
CA ASN A 224 9.12 -6.19 16.47
C ASN A 224 8.43 -4.87 16.80
N VAL A 225 8.95 -4.16 17.80
CA VAL A 225 8.55 -2.80 18.12
C VAL A 225 9.29 -1.82 17.21
N GLY A 226 8.54 -0.98 16.50
CA GLY A 226 9.04 0.08 15.65
C GLY A 226 9.11 1.43 16.38
N ARG A 227 8.61 2.48 15.73
CA ARG A 227 8.60 3.84 16.29
C ARG A 227 7.42 4.09 17.22
N ASN A 228 7.60 5.00 18.17
CA ASN A 228 6.51 5.53 18.97
C ASN A 228 5.87 6.72 18.23
N ILE A 229 4.94 6.42 17.33
CA ILE A 229 4.19 7.41 16.54
C ILE A 229 3.39 8.33 17.45
N GLY A 230 2.83 7.81 18.55
CA GLY A 230 2.08 8.60 19.53
C GLY A 230 2.93 9.71 20.16
N ALA A 231 4.13 9.38 20.63
CA ALA A 231 5.06 10.38 21.19
C ALA A 231 5.54 11.38 20.14
N GLN A 232 5.78 10.92 18.91
CA GLN A 232 6.16 11.79 17.80
C GLN A 232 5.04 12.80 17.48
N LEU A 233 3.80 12.33 17.31
CA LEU A 233 2.65 13.20 17.07
C LEU A 233 2.39 14.18 18.24
N GLN A 234 2.60 13.76 19.49
CA GLN A 234 2.50 14.65 20.65
C GLN A 234 3.57 15.74 20.64
N THR A 235 4.80 15.40 20.23
CA THR A 235 5.90 16.36 20.10
C THR A 235 5.60 17.35 18.98
N ASP A 236 5.15 16.86 17.82
CA ASP A 236 4.78 17.68 16.67
C ASP A 236 3.62 18.63 17.01
N GLN A 237 2.62 18.15 17.76
CA GLN A 237 1.51 18.96 18.25
C GLN A 237 1.98 20.04 19.23
N ALA A 238 2.85 19.69 20.19
CA ALA A 238 3.40 20.65 21.15
C ALA A 238 4.26 21.72 20.46
N GLU A 239 5.00 21.34 19.41
CA GLU A 239 5.77 22.30 18.62
C GLU A 239 4.87 23.23 17.81
N ALA A 240 3.79 22.71 17.23
CA ALA A 240 2.78 23.52 16.56
C ALA A 240 2.12 24.51 17.54
N ASP A 241 1.71 24.05 18.73
CA ASP A 241 1.11 24.89 19.76
C ASP A 241 2.07 25.98 20.25
N LYS A 242 3.37 25.64 20.41
CA LYS A 242 4.42 26.61 20.73
C LYS A 242 4.53 27.69 19.65
N ARG A 243 4.53 27.32 18.37
CA ARG A 243 4.60 28.28 17.25
C ARG A 243 3.39 29.21 17.24
N VAL A 244 2.18 28.69 17.48
CA VAL A 244 0.96 29.49 17.59
C VAL A 244 1.03 30.45 18.79
N ALA A 245 1.51 29.97 19.94
CA ALA A 245 1.67 30.81 21.13
C ALA A 245 2.70 31.92 20.91
N GLN A 246 3.82 31.62 20.25
CA GLN A 246 4.83 32.60 19.88
C GLN A 246 4.27 33.65 18.92
N ALA A 247 3.54 33.22 17.87
CA ALA A 247 2.91 34.14 16.92
C ALA A 247 1.90 35.08 17.60
N LYS A 248 1.06 34.57 18.52
CA LYS A 248 0.13 35.40 19.30
C LYS A 248 0.84 36.37 20.24
N ALA A 249 1.97 35.97 20.82
CA ALA A 249 2.77 36.85 21.67
C ALA A 249 3.40 37.99 20.85
N GLU A 250 3.86 37.68 19.64
CA GLU A 250 4.39 38.65 18.70
C GLU A 250 3.31 39.60 18.17
N GLU A 251 2.12 39.08 17.84
CA GLU A 251 0.95 39.88 17.47
C GLU A 251 0.56 40.86 18.58
N ARG A 252 0.48 40.40 19.83
CA ARG A 252 0.22 41.28 21.00
C ARG A 252 1.28 42.34 21.18
N ARG A 253 2.56 41.97 20.99
CA ARG A 253 3.67 42.92 21.07
C ARG A 253 3.57 43.97 19.97
N ALA A 254 3.25 43.57 18.73
CA ALA A 254 3.05 44.48 17.62
C ALA A 254 1.87 45.43 17.87
N MET A 255 0.74 44.92 18.37
CA MET A 255 -0.42 45.75 18.74
C MET A 255 -0.10 46.74 19.87
N ALA A 256 0.65 46.31 20.90
CA ALA A 256 1.05 47.20 21.99
C ALA A 256 1.95 48.35 21.49
N VAL A 257 2.90 48.05 20.59
CA VAL A 257 3.73 49.08 19.95
C VAL A 257 2.89 50.00 19.08
N ALA A 258 1.94 49.47 18.31
CA ALA A 258 1.04 50.29 17.51
C ALA A 258 0.19 51.24 18.38
N ALA A 259 -0.37 50.74 19.48
CA ALA A 259 -1.11 51.57 20.43
C ALA A 259 -0.23 52.62 21.13
N GLU A 260 1.03 52.29 21.44
CA GLU A 260 1.99 53.28 21.96
C GLU A 260 2.26 54.40 20.95
N GLN A 261 2.44 54.06 19.67
CA GLN A 261 2.63 55.05 18.60
C GLN A 261 1.37 55.90 18.38
N GLU A 262 0.18 55.29 18.43
CA GLU A 262 -1.10 55.98 18.31
C GLU A 262 -1.30 56.98 19.45
N ASN A 263 -1.07 56.55 20.70
CA ASN A 263 -1.13 57.43 21.88
C ASN A 263 -0.11 58.56 21.79
N ARG A 264 1.11 58.29 21.30
CA ARG A 264 2.13 59.32 21.12
C ARG A 264 1.70 60.33 20.07
N ALA A 265 1.14 59.88 18.94
CA ALA A 265 0.59 60.76 17.92
C ALA A 265 -0.59 61.58 18.45
N GLU A 266 -1.46 61.00 19.28
CA GLU A 266 -2.57 61.70 19.94
C GLU A 266 -2.07 62.78 20.91
N VAL A 267 -1.05 62.49 21.73
CA VAL A 267 -0.43 63.48 22.62
C VAL A 267 0.15 64.64 21.82
N GLU A 268 0.85 64.37 20.70
CA GLU A 268 1.37 65.43 19.83
C GLU A 268 0.24 66.25 19.17
N ALA A 269 -0.83 65.59 18.72
CA ALA A 269 -2.00 66.29 18.17
C ALA A 269 -2.69 67.17 19.22
N MET A 270 -2.82 66.70 20.46
CA MET A 270 -3.37 67.47 21.57
C MET A 270 -2.47 68.64 21.95
N ARG A 271 -1.14 68.44 21.97
CA ARG A 271 -0.18 69.54 22.15
C ARG A 271 -0.32 70.59 21.06
N ALA A 272 -0.47 70.19 19.80
CA ALA A 272 -0.69 71.13 18.70
C ALA A 272 -1.97 71.96 18.91
N ARG A 273 -3.07 71.34 19.39
CA ARG A 273 -4.30 72.07 19.75
C ARG A 273 -4.11 73.05 20.90
N VAL A 274 -3.33 72.68 21.93
CA VAL A 274 -3.00 73.59 23.03
C VAL A 274 -2.21 74.79 22.51
N VAL A 275 -1.22 74.56 21.65
CA VAL A 275 -0.44 75.63 21.02
C VAL A 275 -1.31 76.52 20.13
N GLU A 276 -2.25 75.95 19.38
CA GLU A 276 -3.23 76.70 18.58
C GLU A 276 -4.10 77.61 19.47
N ALA A 277 -4.63 77.07 20.57
CA ALA A 277 -5.42 77.84 21.54
C ALA A 277 -4.58 78.91 22.26
N GLU A 278 -3.35 78.61 22.65
CA GLU A 278 -2.42 79.59 23.23
C GLU A 278 -2.09 80.70 22.23
N ALA A 279 -1.98 80.39 20.93
CA ALA A 279 -1.75 81.38 19.88
C ALA A 279 -2.95 82.32 19.66
N GLU A 280 -4.17 81.94 20.08
CA GLU A 280 -5.32 82.85 20.07
C GLU A 280 -5.14 84.00 21.07
N VAL A 281 -4.43 83.79 22.19
CA VAL A 281 -4.25 84.83 23.22
C VAL A 281 -3.44 86.03 22.69
N PRO A 282 -2.23 85.86 22.09
CA PRO A 282 -1.52 86.95 21.44
C PRO A 282 -2.31 87.58 20.28
N ARG A 283 -3.07 86.79 19.52
CA ARG A 283 -3.92 87.31 18.44
C ARG A 283 -5.03 88.22 18.98
N ALA A 284 -5.72 87.80 20.03
CA ALA A 284 -6.75 88.57 20.72
C ALA A 284 -6.17 89.84 21.36
N ILE A 285 -4.99 89.76 21.99
CA ILE A 285 -4.27 90.93 22.52
C ILE A 285 -3.90 91.90 21.37
N SER A 286 -3.39 91.39 20.25
CA SER A 286 -3.06 92.20 19.07
C SER A 286 -4.29 92.85 18.44
N GLU A 287 -5.45 92.20 18.53
CA GLU A 287 -6.73 92.75 18.09
C GLU A 287 -7.26 93.81 19.06
N ALA A 288 -7.14 93.60 20.37
CA ALA A 288 -7.47 94.60 21.40
C ALA A 288 -6.62 95.88 21.25
N PHE A 289 -5.33 95.76 20.91
CA PHE A 289 -4.48 96.90 20.57
C PHE A 289 -4.96 97.64 19.31
N ARG A 290 -5.34 96.92 18.25
CA ARG A 290 -5.82 97.52 17.00
C ARG A 290 -7.17 98.22 17.15
N GLN A 291 -8.07 97.68 17.97
CA GLN A 291 -9.38 98.25 18.25
C GLN A 291 -9.33 99.36 19.32
N GLY A 292 -8.17 99.61 19.93
CA GLY A 292 -7.96 100.69 20.90
C GLY A 292 -8.45 100.37 22.32
N HIS A 293 -8.68 99.10 22.64
CA HIS A 293 -9.18 98.64 23.94
C HIS A 293 -8.08 98.36 24.98
N MET A 294 -6.79 98.44 24.58
CA MET A 294 -5.64 98.25 25.47
C MET A 294 -4.50 99.23 25.12
N GLY A 295 -3.95 99.93 26.12
CA GLY A 295 -2.85 100.88 25.93
C GLY A 295 -1.45 100.27 26.12
N VAL A 296 -0.42 100.97 25.63
CA VAL A 296 0.99 100.52 25.76
C VAL A 296 1.41 100.38 27.24
N MET A 297 0.94 101.28 28.10
CA MET A 297 1.24 101.23 29.55
C MET A 297 0.56 100.03 30.25
N ASP A 298 -0.63 99.63 29.79
CA ASP A 298 -1.36 98.49 30.37
C ASP A 298 -0.69 97.16 30.05
N TYR A 299 -0.11 97.03 28.84
CA TYR A 299 0.66 95.84 28.45
C TYR A 299 1.96 95.69 29.23
N TYR A 300 2.70 96.78 29.44
CA TYR A 300 3.88 96.76 30.31
C TYR A 300 3.51 96.41 31.77
N GLY A 301 2.35 96.85 32.25
CA GLY A 301 1.81 96.44 33.55
C GLY A 301 1.53 94.94 33.63
N LEU A 302 0.90 94.38 32.59
CA LEU A 302 0.60 92.94 32.50
C LEU A 302 1.88 92.11 32.42
N GLN A 303 2.87 92.54 31.64
CA GLN A 303 4.17 91.87 31.53
C GLN A 303 4.97 91.91 32.83
N ASN A 304 4.91 93.02 33.58
CA ASN A 304 5.51 93.11 34.92
C ASN A 304 4.84 92.15 35.91
N LEU A 305 3.51 92.07 35.92
CA LEU A 305 2.77 91.12 36.77
C LEU A 305 3.08 89.66 36.43
N GLN A 306 3.16 89.31 35.15
CA GLN A 306 3.58 87.98 34.71
C GLN A 306 5.01 87.66 35.14
N SER A 307 5.91 88.65 35.05
CA SER A 307 7.31 88.49 35.46
C SER A 307 7.44 88.31 36.98
N ASP A 308 6.68 89.06 37.78
CA ASP A 308 6.63 88.88 39.22
C ASP A 308 6.04 87.51 39.61
N THR A 309 4.99 87.08 38.91
CA THR A 309 4.38 85.76 39.11
C THR A 309 5.35 84.62 38.76
N SER A 310 6.10 84.75 37.65
CA SER A 310 7.13 83.80 37.24
C SER A 310 8.27 83.74 38.26
N MET A 311 8.76 84.89 38.74
CA MET A 311 9.76 84.95 39.80
C MET A 311 9.26 84.26 41.08
N ARG A 312 8.03 84.55 41.52
CA ARG A 312 7.42 83.88 42.69
C ARG A 312 7.28 82.37 42.51
N GLY A 313 6.86 81.91 41.31
CA GLY A 313 6.75 80.48 40.99
C GLY A 313 8.11 79.76 41.02
N ASN A 314 9.16 80.42 40.51
CA ASN A 314 10.52 79.89 40.55
C ASN A 314 11.10 79.86 41.97
N ILE A 315 10.83 80.88 42.79
CA ILE A 315 11.20 80.90 44.21
C ILE A 315 10.47 79.78 44.97
N ALA A 316 9.18 79.56 44.71
CA ALA A 316 8.40 78.50 45.33
C ALA A 316 8.90 77.09 44.94
N ARG A 317 9.31 76.88 43.67
CA ARG A 317 9.95 75.61 43.25
C ARG A 317 11.31 75.40 43.92
N ALA A 318 12.13 76.45 44.00
CA ALA A 318 13.44 76.37 44.66
C ALA A 318 13.32 76.06 46.16
N ALA A 319 12.33 76.64 46.84
CA ALA A 319 12.04 76.35 48.24
C ALA A 319 11.44 74.95 48.49
N GLY A 320 10.72 74.38 47.50
CA GLY A 320 10.15 73.04 47.59
C GLY A 320 11.18 71.91 47.38
N THR A 321 12.30 72.18 46.72
CA THR A 321 13.38 71.21 46.51
C THR A 321 14.31 71.02 47.72
N GLU A 322 14.25 71.87 48.75
CA GLU A 322 15.04 71.72 49.98
C GLU A 322 14.33 70.86 51.06
N GLY A 323 13.10 70.36 50.79
CA GLY A 323 12.27 69.63 51.74
C GLY A 323 12.11 68.12 51.51
N ASP A 324 12.79 67.52 50.54
CA ASP A 324 12.66 66.09 50.18
C ASP A 324 13.99 65.32 50.22
N GLU A 325 14.92 65.76 51.08
CA GLU A 325 16.03 64.93 51.57
C GLU A 325 15.86 64.70 53.08
N GLY A 326 15.09 63.66 53.41
CA GLY A 326 14.88 63.14 54.76
C GLY A 326 14.28 61.74 54.74
#